data_AF-A0A0S4KFQ7-F1
#
_entry.id   AF-A0A0S4KFQ7-F1
#
_cell.length_a   1.000
_cell.length_b   1.000
_cell.length_c   1.000
_cell.angle_alpha   90.00
_cell.angle_beta   90.00
_cell.angle_gamma   90.00
#
_symmetry.space_group_name_H-M   'P 1'
#
loop_
_entity.id
_entity.type
_entity.pdbx_description
1 polymer ?
#
loop_
_entity_poly.entity_id
_entity_poly.type
_entity_poly.pdbx_seq_one_letter_code
_entity_poly.pdbx_strand_id
1 'polypeptide(L)'
;MFAKKSISAATALPNAKNIKAFLHPTSNRISLFCNLEENHGASSSGKTITIASSGGNKPLGSSNANIGLNVFCKNLESLDLSDKAIGALANLSEVTPGLEWQVVDKHLHFLLDFDKTQPRVAKSEKSTLLMSSSGFKRVGATGISVNMNCYIKTGVTFNPEGLKTFAEVPIQIPENVTVEVSEDGQSLLITADLSDVEVDGMTSIPSVSIGEGLTVNVHIKKVSPSSSTAQAQKSPSKASKKAATFVPVGDSTSVSVSGAGTDNVQFKLDLQDLGFSSTGKTLLRASSKGFQQVGNLRVNAMVYSKDIKPALKEIISKFLATKEDPLTV
;
A
#
# COMPACT_ATOMS: atom_id res chain seq x y z
N MET A 1 24.67 -16.25 12.42
CA MET A 1 24.46 -17.17 11.26
C MET A 1 23.00 -17.24 10.84
N PHE A 2 22.03 -17.37 11.76
CA PHE A 2 20.59 -17.42 11.46
C PHE A 2 20.10 -16.24 10.60
N ALA A 3 20.38 -14.99 11.01
CA ALA A 3 19.90 -13.81 10.30
C ALA A 3 20.32 -13.75 8.82
N LYS A 4 21.55 -14.15 8.47
CA LYS A 4 22.01 -14.19 7.07
C LYS A 4 21.20 -15.16 6.22
N LYS A 5 20.90 -16.35 6.77
CA LYS A 5 20.05 -17.35 6.11
C LYS A 5 18.61 -16.87 5.97
N SER A 6 18.10 -16.15 6.98
CA SER A 6 16.76 -15.55 6.91
C SER A 6 16.66 -14.44 5.88
N ILE A 7 17.70 -13.62 5.68
CA ILE A 7 17.71 -12.56 4.64
C ILE A 7 17.52 -13.17 3.24
N SER A 8 18.18 -14.28 2.93
CA SER A 8 18.06 -14.92 1.61
C SER A 8 16.71 -15.60 1.39
N ALA A 9 16.06 -16.04 2.47
CA ALA A 9 14.71 -16.63 2.44
C ALA A 9 13.58 -15.58 2.57
N ALA A 10 13.91 -14.30 2.77
CA ALA A 10 12.91 -13.25 2.98
C ALA A 10 12.31 -12.79 1.65
N THR A 11 10.98 -12.62 1.63
CA THR A 11 10.22 -12.15 0.47
C THR A 11 10.02 -10.64 0.57
N ALA A 12 9.92 -9.94 -0.56
CA ALA A 12 9.61 -8.51 -0.54
C ALA A 12 8.26 -8.26 0.13
N LEU A 13 8.20 -7.28 1.05
CA LEU A 13 6.94 -6.85 1.63
C LEU A 13 6.14 -6.11 0.53
N PRO A 14 4.92 -6.56 0.19
CA PRO A 14 4.16 -5.99 -0.91
C PRO A 14 3.98 -4.49 -0.77
N ASN A 15 4.17 -3.77 -1.87
CA ASN A 15 4.00 -2.31 -1.92
C ASN A 15 4.94 -1.50 -1.01
N ALA A 16 5.90 -2.14 -0.34
CA ALA A 16 6.95 -1.48 0.44
C ALA A 16 8.18 -1.17 -0.41
N LYS A 17 9.04 -0.28 0.10
CA LYS A 17 10.33 0.08 -0.49
C LYS A 17 11.44 -0.50 0.36
N ASN A 18 12.23 -1.41 -0.21
CA ASN A 18 13.39 -2.03 0.44
C ASN A 18 13.06 -2.58 1.84
N ILE A 19 11.96 -3.33 1.91
CA ILE A 19 11.63 -4.14 3.07
C ILE A 19 11.39 -5.55 2.55
N LYS A 20 12.16 -6.49 3.08
CA LYS A 20 11.89 -7.91 2.97
C LYS A 20 11.41 -8.43 4.30
N ALA A 21 10.67 -9.51 4.28
CA ALA A 21 10.11 -10.10 5.47
C ALA A 21 10.15 -11.63 5.40
N PHE A 22 10.38 -12.24 6.55
CA PHE A 22 10.51 -13.67 6.72
C PHE A 22 9.68 -14.09 7.93
N LEU A 23 8.68 -14.94 7.69
CA LEU A 23 7.91 -15.56 8.76
C LEU A 23 8.67 -16.78 9.29
N HIS A 24 8.81 -16.88 10.60
CA HIS A 24 9.45 -18.04 11.22
C HIS A 24 8.45 -19.20 11.27
N PRO A 25 8.72 -20.36 10.62
CA PRO A 25 7.70 -21.39 10.40
C PRO A 25 7.04 -21.98 11.65
N THR A 26 7.73 -21.95 12.79
CA THR A 26 7.31 -22.62 14.03
C THR A 26 7.06 -21.66 15.18
N SER A 27 6.96 -20.35 14.92
CA SER A 27 6.78 -19.35 15.97
C SER A 27 5.99 -18.15 15.48
N ASN A 28 5.38 -17.41 16.40
CA ASN A 28 4.70 -16.15 16.09
C ASN A 28 5.74 -15.02 15.95
N ARG A 29 6.72 -15.21 15.06
CA ARG A 29 7.82 -14.28 14.83
C ARG A 29 7.93 -13.89 13.38
N ILE A 30 8.17 -12.60 13.16
CA ILE A 30 8.48 -12.05 11.84
C ILE A 30 9.83 -11.35 11.90
N SER A 31 10.71 -11.70 10.98
CA SER A 31 11.92 -10.95 10.71
C SER A 31 11.66 -9.97 9.56
N LEU A 32 11.98 -8.69 9.74
CA LEU A 32 11.99 -7.69 8.68
C LEU A 32 13.41 -7.25 8.40
N PHE A 33 13.75 -7.09 7.13
CA PHE A 33 15.08 -6.69 6.69
C PHE A 33 14.97 -5.50 5.76
N CYS A 34 15.82 -4.50 5.96
CA CYS A 34 16.03 -3.44 4.99
C CYS A 34 17.52 -3.23 4.73
N ASN A 35 17.89 -3.10 3.46
CA ASN A 35 19.27 -2.82 3.06
C ASN A 35 19.59 -1.34 3.33
N LEU A 36 20.56 -1.05 4.20
CA LEU A 36 20.88 0.33 4.57
C LEU A 36 21.62 1.11 3.47
N GLU A 37 22.09 0.44 2.43
CA GLU A 37 22.81 1.06 1.30
C GLU A 37 21.86 1.64 0.24
N GLU A 38 20.58 1.30 0.26
CA GLU A 38 19.64 1.76 -0.76
C GLU A 38 19.15 3.20 -0.52
N ASN A 39 18.90 3.89 -1.62
CA ASN A 39 18.39 5.26 -1.64
C ASN A 39 17.15 5.33 -2.54
N HIS A 40 15.98 5.57 -1.95
CA HIS A 40 14.71 5.75 -2.68
C HIS A 40 14.29 7.22 -2.81
N GLY A 41 15.27 8.12 -2.75
CA GLY A 41 15.10 9.55 -2.94
C GLY A 41 14.54 10.28 -1.72
N ALA A 42 14.26 11.56 -1.92
CA ALA A 42 13.73 12.42 -0.87
C ALA A 42 12.36 11.91 -0.36
N SER A 43 12.16 12.01 0.95
CA SER A 43 10.86 11.79 1.58
C SER A 43 9.82 12.77 1.04
N SER A 44 8.53 12.50 1.28
CA SER A 44 7.44 13.39 0.85
C SER A 44 7.60 14.83 1.35
N SER A 45 8.26 15.02 2.48
CA SER A 45 8.55 16.34 3.05
C SER A 45 9.76 17.04 2.42
N GLY A 46 10.59 16.33 1.65
CA GLY A 46 11.86 16.82 1.13
C GLY A 46 12.98 16.96 2.18
N LYS A 47 12.71 16.72 3.46
CA LYS A 47 13.67 16.97 4.57
C LYS A 47 14.65 15.83 4.85
N THR A 48 14.36 14.64 4.33
CA THR A 48 15.11 13.41 4.61
C THR A 48 15.17 12.55 3.37
N ILE A 49 16.08 11.57 3.35
CA ILE A 49 16.23 10.59 2.29
C ILE A 49 15.67 9.24 2.77
N THR A 50 14.80 8.64 1.97
CA THR A 50 14.15 7.37 2.32
C THR A 50 15.08 6.20 2.00
N ILE A 51 15.43 5.41 3.01
CA ILE A 51 16.20 4.18 2.86
C ILE A 51 15.25 2.98 2.74
N ALA A 52 14.21 2.94 3.58
CA ALA A 52 13.16 1.93 3.50
C ALA A 52 11.84 2.49 4.01
N SER A 53 10.72 2.02 3.49
CA SER A 53 9.40 2.39 3.98
C SER A 53 8.35 1.33 3.65
N SER A 54 7.48 1.02 4.60
CA SER A 54 6.31 0.17 4.34
C SER A 54 5.29 0.86 3.44
N GLY A 55 5.41 2.16 3.18
CA GLY A 55 4.45 2.90 2.35
C GLY A 55 3.10 3.09 3.03
N GLY A 56 3.10 3.33 4.35
CA GLY A 56 1.92 3.41 5.20
C GLY A 56 1.79 2.22 6.13
N ASN A 57 0.60 2.01 6.68
CA ASN A 57 0.32 0.87 7.56
C ASN A 57 -0.05 -0.33 6.68
N LYS A 58 0.77 -1.38 6.71
CA LYS A 58 0.59 -2.60 5.92
C LYS A 58 -0.01 -3.70 6.77
N PRO A 59 -1.05 -4.42 6.30
CA PRO A 59 -1.56 -5.56 7.02
C PRO A 59 -0.48 -6.65 7.13
N LEU A 60 -0.49 -7.38 8.24
CA LEU A 60 0.35 -8.54 8.46
C LEU A 60 -0.47 -9.81 8.22
N GLY A 61 -0.75 -10.12 6.95
CA GLY A 61 -1.67 -11.20 6.57
C GLY A 61 -3.10 -10.94 7.07
N SER A 62 -3.78 -12.00 7.53
CA SER A 62 -5.11 -11.96 8.15
C SER A 62 -5.06 -11.84 9.68
N SER A 63 -3.92 -11.39 10.25
CA SER A 63 -3.73 -11.31 11.71
C SER A 63 -4.46 -10.16 12.40
N ASN A 64 -5.13 -9.29 11.64
CA ASN A 64 -5.64 -7.98 12.05
C ASN A 64 -4.57 -6.96 12.46
N ALA A 65 -3.29 -7.35 12.53
CA ALA A 65 -2.19 -6.44 12.79
C ALA A 65 -1.79 -5.67 11.54
N ASN A 66 -1.38 -4.42 11.77
CA ASN A 66 -0.83 -3.55 10.75
C ASN A 66 0.56 -3.08 11.18
N ILE A 67 1.48 -2.92 10.22
CA ILE A 67 2.82 -2.43 10.43
C ILE A 67 3.12 -1.16 9.64
N GLY A 68 3.62 -0.15 10.33
CA GLY A 68 4.23 1.04 9.73
C GLY A 68 5.72 1.06 10.03
N LEU A 69 6.57 1.05 9.01
CA LEU A 69 8.03 1.14 9.14
C LEU A 69 8.56 2.24 8.23
N ASN A 70 9.41 3.12 8.77
CA ASN A 70 10.11 4.16 8.01
C ASN A 70 11.56 4.26 8.47
N VAL A 71 12.49 4.08 7.53
CA VAL A 71 13.94 4.18 7.73
C VAL A 71 14.47 5.29 6.82
N PHE A 72 15.17 6.26 7.39
CA PHE A 72 15.64 7.43 6.64
C PHE A 72 16.93 7.98 7.25
N CYS A 73 17.68 8.72 6.44
CA CYS A 73 18.77 9.58 6.89
C CYS A 73 18.47 11.04 6.56
N LYS A 74 19.19 11.97 7.20
CA LYS A 74 19.02 13.41 6.92
C LYS A 74 19.58 13.77 5.54
N ASN A 75 20.77 13.29 5.24
CA ASN A 75 21.47 13.40 3.96
C ASN A 75 22.41 12.20 3.78
N LEU A 76 22.88 11.96 2.55
CA LEU A 76 23.80 10.85 2.25
C LEU A 76 25.19 11.07 2.86
N GLU A 77 25.61 12.33 3.04
CA GLU A 77 26.93 12.67 3.60
C GLU A 77 27.07 12.23 5.06
N SER A 78 25.96 12.17 5.79
CA SER A 78 25.92 11.71 7.19
C SER A 78 25.84 10.19 7.33
N LEU A 79 25.73 9.44 6.23
CA LEU A 79 25.58 8.00 6.24
C LEU A 79 26.94 7.33 6.47
N ASP A 80 27.10 6.69 7.63
CA ASP A 80 28.29 5.90 7.97
C ASP A 80 27.90 4.45 8.22
N LEU A 81 28.23 3.55 7.28
CA LEU A 81 27.98 2.11 7.39
C LEU A 81 29.26 1.32 7.71
N SER A 82 30.29 1.98 8.26
CA SER A 82 31.49 1.30 8.76
C SER A 82 31.17 0.41 9.96
N ASP A 83 31.99 -0.62 10.17
CA ASP A 83 31.87 -1.55 11.30
C ASP A 83 31.85 -0.81 12.65
N LYS A 84 32.57 0.30 12.76
CA LYS A 84 32.57 1.16 13.94
C LYS A 84 31.20 1.80 14.19
N ALA A 85 30.55 2.30 13.13
CA ALA A 85 29.26 2.97 13.25
C ALA A 85 28.10 2.01 13.54
N ILE A 86 28.15 0.80 12.96
CA ILE A 86 27.13 -0.24 13.16
C ILE A 86 27.40 -1.13 14.39
N GLY A 87 28.62 -1.13 14.93
CA GLY A 87 29.08 -2.11 15.92
C GLY A 87 28.22 -2.20 17.18
N ALA A 88 27.60 -1.09 17.60
CA ALA A 88 26.66 -1.07 18.74
C ALA A 88 25.39 -1.92 18.52
N LEU A 89 25.08 -2.26 17.26
CA LEU A 89 23.94 -3.07 16.85
C LEU A 89 24.37 -4.36 16.14
N ALA A 90 25.63 -4.80 16.30
CA ALA A 90 26.10 -6.06 15.71
C ALA A 90 25.36 -7.30 16.27
N ASN A 91 24.81 -7.17 17.48
CA ASN A 91 24.00 -8.19 18.14
C ASN A 91 22.57 -7.73 18.33
N LEU A 92 21.67 -8.70 18.40
CA LEU A 92 20.26 -8.49 18.66
C LEU A 92 20.08 -7.76 19.99
N SER A 93 19.42 -6.62 19.93
CA SER A 93 19.18 -5.74 21.07
C SER A 93 17.69 -5.43 21.16
N GLU A 94 17.12 -5.53 22.36
CA GLU A 94 15.72 -5.19 22.60
C GLU A 94 15.49 -3.68 22.47
N VAL A 95 14.44 -3.29 21.73
CA VAL A 95 13.96 -1.91 21.61
C VAL A 95 12.80 -1.68 22.58
N THR A 96 11.86 -2.63 22.58
CA THR A 96 10.72 -2.75 23.49
C THR A 96 10.35 -4.23 23.61
N PRO A 97 9.55 -4.66 24.59
CA PRO A 97 9.09 -6.04 24.67
C PRO A 97 8.50 -6.55 23.35
N GLY A 98 9.07 -7.66 22.86
CA GLY A 98 8.70 -8.27 21.58
C GLY A 98 9.26 -7.60 20.32
N LEU A 99 10.03 -6.51 20.44
CA LEU A 99 10.72 -5.88 19.32
C LEU A 99 12.21 -5.82 19.59
N GLU A 100 12.96 -6.58 18.82
CA GLU A 100 14.42 -6.56 18.85
C GLU A 100 14.98 -6.17 17.48
N TRP A 101 16.23 -5.71 17.45
CA TRP A 101 16.87 -5.34 16.21
C TRP A 101 18.39 -5.56 16.21
N GLN A 102 18.99 -5.60 15.03
CA GLN A 102 20.44 -5.64 14.83
C GLN A 102 20.78 -5.20 13.42
N VAL A 103 22.06 -4.92 13.15
CA VAL A 103 22.59 -4.73 11.81
C VAL A 103 23.45 -5.94 11.45
N VAL A 104 23.08 -6.63 10.37
CA VAL A 104 23.81 -7.80 9.84
C VAL A 104 24.07 -7.57 8.37
N ASP A 105 25.34 -7.57 7.96
CA ASP A 105 25.75 -7.35 6.56
C ASP A 105 25.08 -6.10 5.95
N LYS A 106 25.15 -4.98 6.69
CA LYS A 106 24.51 -3.70 6.34
C LYS A 106 22.99 -3.74 6.16
N HIS A 107 22.33 -4.82 6.55
CA HIS A 107 20.88 -4.89 6.65
C HIS A 107 20.45 -4.62 8.08
N LEU A 108 19.52 -3.69 8.27
CA LEU A 108 18.84 -3.55 9.55
C LEU A 108 17.76 -4.63 9.64
N HIS A 109 17.92 -5.51 10.61
CA HIS A 109 17.04 -6.61 10.92
C HIS A 109 16.18 -6.23 12.12
N PHE A 110 14.86 -6.28 11.97
CA PHE A 110 13.90 -6.26 13.07
C PHE A 110 13.39 -7.67 13.31
N LEU A 111 13.40 -8.11 14.56
CA LEU A 111 12.71 -9.32 14.99
C LEU A 111 11.49 -8.91 15.81
N LEU A 112 10.32 -9.26 15.30
CA LEU A 112 9.03 -9.05 15.95
C LEU A 112 8.60 -10.38 16.55
N ASP A 113 8.50 -10.44 17.87
CA ASP A 113 8.11 -11.62 18.66
C ASP A 113 6.76 -11.36 19.31
N PHE A 114 5.69 -11.83 18.66
CA PHE A 114 4.33 -11.54 19.07
C PHE A 114 3.95 -12.17 20.41
N ASP A 115 4.63 -13.25 20.80
CA ASP A 115 4.44 -13.94 22.09
C ASP A 115 4.96 -13.10 23.27
N LYS A 116 5.83 -12.12 23.01
CA LYS A 116 6.40 -11.21 24.02
C LYS A 116 5.76 -9.82 24.00
N THR A 117 4.72 -9.62 23.20
CA THR A 117 4.09 -8.31 23.08
C THR A 117 3.42 -7.87 24.37
N GLN A 118 3.46 -6.57 24.64
CA GLN A 118 2.72 -5.94 25.73
C GLN A 118 1.76 -4.92 25.13
N PRO A 119 0.55 -5.35 24.72
CA PRO A 119 -0.41 -4.49 24.06
C PRO A 119 -0.75 -3.28 24.93
N ARG A 120 -0.76 -2.09 24.33
CA ARG A 120 -1.15 -0.84 25.01
C ARG A 120 -2.00 0.03 24.11
N VAL A 121 -2.98 0.71 24.70
CA VAL A 121 -3.84 1.64 23.96
C VAL A 121 -2.99 2.82 23.47
N ALA A 122 -3.10 3.15 22.18
CA ALA A 122 -2.43 4.31 21.61
C ALA A 122 -3.01 5.60 22.19
N LYS A 123 -2.24 6.69 22.18
CA LYS A 123 -2.71 8.01 22.67
C LYS A 123 -3.98 8.53 21.98
N SER A 124 -4.26 8.07 20.77
CA SER A 124 -5.47 8.43 20.02
C SER A 124 -6.69 7.60 20.41
N GLU A 125 -6.52 6.54 21.20
CA GLU A 125 -7.55 5.56 21.59
C GLU A 125 -8.20 4.81 20.42
N LYS A 126 -7.72 5.03 19.19
CA LYS A 126 -8.22 4.39 17.95
C LYS A 126 -7.49 3.10 17.60
N SER A 127 -6.41 2.79 18.29
CA SER A 127 -5.65 1.56 18.09
C SER A 127 -5.01 1.05 19.38
N THR A 128 -4.69 -0.24 19.37
CA THR A 128 -3.85 -0.89 20.37
C THR A 128 -2.50 -1.18 19.73
N LEU A 129 -1.44 -0.56 20.25
CA LEU A 129 -0.06 -0.82 19.85
C LEU A 129 0.36 -2.20 20.39
N LEU A 130 0.76 -3.09 19.49
CA LEU A 130 1.38 -4.37 19.84
C LEU A 130 2.87 -4.19 20.10
N MET A 131 3.54 -3.41 19.26
CA MET A 131 4.98 -3.08 19.34
C MET A 131 5.21 -1.67 18.82
N SER A 132 6.24 -0.99 19.33
CA SER A 132 6.61 0.34 18.85
C SER A 132 8.05 0.66 19.19
N SER A 133 8.79 1.26 18.25
CA SER A 133 10.09 1.85 18.54
C SER A 133 10.00 3.05 19.49
N SER A 134 8.79 3.49 19.88
CA SER A 134 8.54 4.62 20.78
C SER A 134 9.15 5.93 20.26
N GLY A 135 8.83 6.24 18.99
CA GLY A 135 9.35 7.41 18.27
C GLY A 135 10.52 7.04 17.35
N PHE A 136 11.26 8.08 16.92
CA PHE A 136 12.43 7.87 16.08
C PHE A 136 13.62 7.39 16.93
N LYS A 137 14.20 6.25 16.54
CA LYS A 137 15.39 5.70 17.15
C LYS A 137 16.55 5.76 16.16
N ARG A 138 17.75 6.06 16.66
CA ARG A 138 18.97 6.06 15.84
C ARG A 138 19.50 4.64 15.69
N VAL A 139 20.01 4.32 14.51
CA VAL A 139 20.66 3.05 14.22
C VAL A 139 22.16 3.22 14.44
N GLY A 140 22.62 2.96 15.67
CA GLY A 140 24.02 3.17 16.05
C GLY A 140 24.49 4.61 15.78
N ALA A 141 25.70 4.76 15.22
CA ALA A 141 26.26 6.04 14.80
C ALA A 141 26.13 6.31 13.28
N THR A 142 25.26 5.56 12.59
CA THR A 142 25.20 5.54 11.12
C THR A 142 24.59 6.78 10.46
N GLY A 143 24.04 7.70 11.23
CA GLY A 143 23.22 8.81 10.71
C GLY A 143 21.79 8.39 10.29
N ILE A 144 21.44 7.11 10.40
CA ILE A 144 20.10 6.59 10.08
C ILE A 144 19.20 6.68 11.31
N SER A 145 17.94 7.07 11.07
CA SER A 145 16.86 7.03 12.02
C SER A 145 15.73 6.13 11.52
N VAL A 146 15.04 5.47 12.44
CA VAL A 146 13.91 4.61 12.13
C VAL A 146 12.76 4.82 13.10
N ASN A 147 11.55 4.68 12.58
CA ASN A 147 10.31 4.59 13.35
C ASN A 147 9.53 3.36 12.88
N MET A 148 9.13 2.53 13.84
CA MET A 148 8.32 1.34 13.59
C MET A 148 7.16 1.29 14.59
N ASN A 149 5.96 1.01 14.08
CA ASN A 149 4.80 0.70 14.90
C ASN A 149 4.10 -0.53 14.33
N CYS A 150 3.69 -1.45 15.20
CA CYS A 150 2.76 -2.53 14.90
C CYS A 150 1.53 -2.37 15.78
N TYR A 151 0.33 -2.39 15.20
CA TYR A 151 -0.91 -2.12 15.93
C TYR A 151 -2.12 -2.85 15.33
N ILE A 152 -3.15 -2.99 16.15
CA ILE A 152 -4.50 -3.43 15.76
C ILE A 152 -5.50 -2.29 16.01
N LYS A 153 -6.65 -2.31 15.32
CA LYS A 153 -7.73 -1.35 15.57
C LYS A 153 -8.34 -1.61 16.97
N THR A 154 -8.78 -0.56 17.66
CA THR A 154 -9.48 -0.71 18.94
C THR A 154 -10.69 -1.63 18.79
N GLY A 155 -10.85 -2.57 19.73
CA GLY A 155 -11.94 -3.56 19.74
C GLY A 155 -11.72 -4.76 18.82
N VAL A 156 -10.61 -4.81 18.08
CA VAL A 156 -10.24 -5.97 17.26
C VAL A 156 -9.21 -6.82 18.01
N THR A 157 -9.34 -8.13 17.95
CA THR A 157 -8.39 -9.09 18.55
C THR A 157 -7.29 -9.44 17.55
N PHE A 158 -6.05 -9.51 18.03
CA PHE A 158 -4.93 -10.00 17.23
C PHE A 158 -5.06 -11.51 17.00
N ASN A 159 -4.91 -11.95 15.75
CA ASN A 159 -4.95 -13.36 15.36
C ASN A 159 -3.55 -13.83 14.90
N PRO A 160 -2.76 -14.52 15.75
CA PRO A 160 -1.41 -14.94 15.39
C PRO A 160 -1.38 -15.93 14.21
N GLU A 161 -2.39 -16.79 14.05
CA GLU A 161 -2.47 -17.74 12.92
C GLU A 161 -2.57 -17.01 11.57
N GLY A 162 -3.19 -15.83 11.58
CA GLY A 162 -3.27 -14.97 10.40
C GLY A 162 -1.93 -14.38 9.95
N LEU A 163 -0.84 -14.57 10.70
CA LEU A 163 0.50 -14.22 10.22
C LEU A 163 0.98 -15.16 9.11
N LYS A 164 0.44 -16.38 8.98
CA LYS A 164 0.84 -17.35 7.95
C LYS A 164 0.51 -16.85 6.54
N THR A 165 -0.59 -16.11 6.41
CA THR A 165 -1.03 -15.47 5.17
C THR A 165 -0.33 -14.13 4.91
N PHE A 166 0.77 -13.84 5.60
CA PHE A 166 1.50 -12.58 5.42
C PHE A 166 2.25 -12.51 4.08
N ALA A 167 2.76 -13.65 3.60
CA ALA A 167 3.42 -13.75 2.30
C ALA A 167 2.41 -13.95 1.15
N GLU A 168 1.28 -14.59 1.45
CA GLU A 168 0.14 -14.69 0.57
C GLU A 168 -0.60 -13.37 0.65
N VAL A 169 -0.24 -12.37 -0.17
CA VAL A 169 -1.02 -11.12 -0.20
C VAL A 169 -2.47 -11.52 -0.45
N PRO A 170 -3.37 -11.52 0.55
CA PRO A 170 -4.76 -11.71 0.23
C PRO A 170 -5.06 -10.41 -0.48
N ILE A 171 -5.39 -10.51 -1.77
CA ILE A 171 -5.99 -9.42 -2.50
C ILE A 171 -7.19 -9.02 -1.62
N GLN A 172 -7.05 -7.98 -0.81
CA GLN A 172 -8.16 -7.44 -0.03
C GLN A 172 -9.04 -6.74 -1.04
N ILE A 173 -9.83 -7.52 -1.75
CA ILE A 173 -10.98 -7.00 -2.46
C ILE A 173 -12.02 -6.75 -1.37
N PRO A 174 -12.46 -5.50 -1.14
CA PRO A 174 -13.62 -5.24 -0.30
C PRO A 174 -14.78 -6.14 -0.74
N GLU A 175 -15.59 -6.64 0.20
CA GLU A 175 -16.73 -7.53 -0.12
C GLU A 175 -17.68 -6.91 -1.17
N ASN A 176 -17.71 -5.58 -1.24
CA ASN A 176 -18.52 -4.81 -2.18
C ASN A 176 -17.79 -4.46 -3.49
N VAL A 177 -16.62 -5.05 -3.78
CA VAL A 177 -15.94 -4.90 -5.07
C VAL A 177 -15.62 -6.29 -5.61
N THR A 178 -15.75 -6.47 -6.92
CA THR A 178 -15.13 -7.60 -7.61
C THR A 178 -14.25 -7.05 -8.72
N VAL A 179 -13.12 -7.71 -8.94
CA VAL A 179 -12.23 -7.39 -10.06
C VAL A 179 -11.94 -8.66 -10.84
N GLU A 180 -12.41 -8.66 -12.08
CA GLU A 180 -12.15 -9.69 -13.07
C GLU A 180 -11.14 -9.15 -14.09
N VAL A 181 -10.17 -9.98 -14.43
CA VAL A 181 -9.21 -9.67 -15.49
C VAL A 181 -9.66 -10.44 -16.71
N SER A 182 -9.73 -9.79 -17.88
CA SER A 182 -10.07 -10.51 -19.11
C SER A 182 -9.05 -11.60 -19.42
N GLU A 183 -9.48 -12.63 -20.16
CA GLU A 183 -8.64 -13.78 -20.53
C GLU A 183 -7.35 -13.36 -21.25
N ASP A 184 -7.40 -12.31 -22.04
CA ASP A 184 -6.24 -11.75 -22.76
C ASP A 184 -5.33 -10.86 -21.89
N GLY A 185 -5.74 -10.59 -20.65
CA GLY A 185 -5.06 -9.69 -19.73
C GLY A 185 -5.01 -8.23 -20.19
N GLN A 186 -5.87 -7.79 -21.09
CA GLN A 186 -5.85 -6.42 -21.62
C GLN A 186 -6.90 -5.52 -21.00
N SER A 187 -7.87 -6.07 -20.27
CA SER A 187 -8.93 -5.29 -19.63
C SER A 187 -9.25 -5.79 -18.22
N LEU A 188 -9.78 -4.87 -17.40
CA LEU A 188 -10.33 -5.17 -16.09
C LEU A 188 -11.83 -4.90 -16.11
N LEU A 189 -12.63 -5.85 -15.64
CA LEU A 189 -14.02 -5.62 -15.26
C LEU A 189 -14.07 -5.41 -13.75
N ILE A 190 -14.37 -4.18 -13.34
CA ILE A 190 -14.52 -3.79 -11.94
C ILE A 190 -16.00 -3.64 -11.65
N THR A 191 -16.54 -4.47 -10.77
CA THR A 191 -17.90 -4.31 -10.25
C THR A 191 -17.81 -3.74 -8.85
N ALA A 192 -18.58 -2.71 -8.54
CA ALA A 192 -18.69 -2.17 -7.20
C ALA A 192 -20.16 -2.13 -6.78
N ASP A 193 -20.46 -2.77 -5.66
CA ASP A 193 -21.72 -2.68 -4.95
C ASP A 193 -21.71 -1.43 -4.05
N LEU A 194 -22.70 -0.57 -4.29
CA LEU A 194 -22.87 0.75 -3.69
C LEU A 194 -24.07 0.82 -2.74
N SER A 195 -24.79 -0.29 -2.55
CA SER A 195 -26.03 -0.35 -1.75
C SER A 195 -25.86 0.21 -0.33
N ASP A 196 -24.75 -0.13 0.34
CA ASP A 196 -24.46 0.28 1.72
C ASP A 196 -23.47 1.46 1.83
N VAL A 197 -23.15 2.14 0.73
CA VAL A 197 -22.15 3.21 0.75
C VAL A 197 -22.81 4.54 1.13
N GLU A 198 -22.64 4.95 2.39
CA GLU A 198 -22.94 6.31 2.82
C GLU A 198 -21.90 7.30 2.27
N VAL A 199 -22.33 8.20 1.38
CA VAL A 199 -21.47 9.20 0.76
C VAL A 199 -21.78 10.58 1.30
N ASP A 200 -20.92 11.09 2.18
CA ASP A 200 -20.86 12.50 2.56
C ASP A 200 -19.67 13.18 1.85
N GLY A 201 -19.96 13.83 0.72
CA GLY A 201 -18.91 14.45 -0.11
C GLY A 201 -18.25 13.45 -1.07
N MET A 202 -16.93 13.27 -0.96
CA MET A 202 -16.13 12.35 -1.79
C MET A 202 -15.55 11.24 -0.92
N THR A 203 -15.99 10.02 -1.16
CA THR A 203 -15.52 8.79 -0.51
C THR A 203 -14.72 7.98 -1.52
N SER A 204 -13.77 7.18 -1.06
CA SER A 204 -13.08 6.19 -1.90
C SER A 204 -13.35 4.81 -1.35
N ILE A 205 -13.70 3.87 -2.21
CA ILE A 205 -13.71 2.44 -1.84
C ILE A 205 -12.23 2.06 -1.58
N PRO A 206 -11.94 1.19 -0.60
CA PRO A 206 -10.57 0.74 -0.37
C PRO A 206 -9.93 0.20 -1.65
N SER A 207 -8.69 0.60 -1.91
CA SER A 207 -7.98 0.25 -3.13
C SER A 207 -7.79 -1.27 -3.25
N VAL A 208 -8.05 -1.82 -4.42
CA VAL A 208 -7.82 -3.25 -4.71
C VAL A 208 -6.47 -3.39 -5.40
N SER A 209 -5.59 -4.27 -4.89
CA SER A 209 -4.30 -4.55 -5.54
C SER A 209 -4.38 -5.84 -6.36
N ILE A 210 -4.05 -5.81 -7.65
CA ILE A 210 -4.05 -6.98 -8.53
C ILE A 210 -2.61 -7.40 -8.76
N GLY A 211 -2.23 -8.58 -8.27
CA GLY A 211 -0.85 -9.05 -8.29
C GLY A 211 0.09 -8.09 -7.55
N GLU A 212 1.37 -8.06 -7.97
CA GLU A 212 2.41 -7.26 -7.31
C GLU A 212 2.45 -5.79 -7.76
N GLY A 213 1.75 -5.43 -8.84
CA GLY A 213 2.04 -4.19 -9.57
C GLY A 213 0.85 -3.28 -9.85
N LEU A 214 -0.39 -3.77 -9.84
CA LEU A 214 -1.57 -2.98 -10.20
C LEU A 214 -2.39 -2.60 -8.97
N THR A 215 -2.91 -1.38 -8.96
CA THR A 215 -3.80 -0.86 -7.92
C THR A 215 -5.01 -0.21 -8.56
N VAL A 216 -6.19 -0.71 -8.26
CA VAL A 216 -7.48 -0.17 -8.65
C VAL A 216 -7.99 0.74 -7.53
N ASN A 217 -8.41 1.94 -7.91
CA ASN A 217 -9.06 2.91 -7.03
C ASN A 217 -10.44 3.25 -7.60
N VAL A 218 -11.47 3.17 -6.76
CA VAL A 218 -12.83 3.62 -7.10
C VAL A 218 -13.20 4.77 -6.16
N HIS A 219 -13.44 5.93 -6.75
CA HIS A 219 -13.89 7.12 -6.05
C HIS A 219 -15.38 7.35 -6.28
N ILE A 220 -16.10 7.70 -5.24
CA ILE A 220 -17.53 7.95 -5.26
C ILE A 220 -17.77 9.36 -4.70
N LYS A 221 -18.65 10.11 -5.35
CA LYS A 221 -19.07 11.44 -4.92
C LYS A 221 -20.57 11.57 -5.02
N LYS A 222 -21.24 12.14 -4.00
CA LYS A 222 -22.67 12.44 -4.09
C LYS A 222 -22.89 13.58 -5.08
N VAL A 223 -23.88 13.44 -5.97
CA VAL A 223 -24.35 14.56 -6.80
C VAL A 223 -24.98 15.56 -5.83
N SER A 224 -24.28 16.66 -5.57
CA SER A 224 -24.88 17.80 -4.91
C SER A 224 -26.03 18.28 -5.79
N PRO A 225 -27.27 18.44 -5.27
CA PRO A 225 -28.35 19.04 -6.03
C PRO A 225 -27.94 20.49 -6.34
N SER A 226 -27.34 20.70 -7.50
CA SER A 226 -27.05 22.03 -7.99
C SER A 226 -28.38 22.64 -8.39
N SER A 227 -28.76 23.73 -7.70
CA SER A 227 -29.80 24.66 -8.11
C SER A 227 -29.64 24.99 -9.60
N SER A 228 -30.43 24.34 -10.45
CA SER A 228 -30.50 24.63 -11.87
C SER A 228 -31.25 25.93 -12.07
N THR A 229 -30.62 27.08 -11.85
CA THR A 229 -31.09 28.36 -12.43
C THR A 229 -29.94 29.37 -12.50
N ALA A 230 -29.79 29.98 -13.68
CA ALA A 230 -28.89 31.08 -14.03
C ALA A 230 -27.41 30.76 -14.32
N GLN A 231 -27.14 30.17 -15.49
CA GLN A 231 -25.97 30.56 -16.27
C GLN A 231 -26.17 31.99 -16.79
N ALA A 232 -25.79 32.98 -15.98
CA ALA A 232 -25.44 34.31 -16.49
C ALA A 232 -23.94 34.32 -16.76
N GLN A 233 -23.56 34.70 -17.98
CA GLN A 233 -22.19 34.93 -18.42
C GLN A 233 -21.40 35.72 -17.36
N LYS A 234 -20.45 35.08 -16.70
CA LYS A 234 -19.36 35.76 -15.99
C LYS A 234 -18.05 35.46 -16.72
N SER A 235 -17.40 36.56 -17.05
CA SER A 235 -16.10 36.68 -17.71
C SER A 235 -14.98 35.89 -17.01
N PRO A 236 -13.90 35.55 -17.74
CA PRO A 236 -12.86 34.66 -17.24
C PRO A 236 -12.06 35.33 -16.12
N SER A 237 -12.28 34.89 -14.88
CA SER A 237 -11.41 35.24 -13.76
C SER A 237 -10.23 34.26 -13.70
N LYS A 238 -9.06 34.80 -13.36
CA LYS A 238 -7.73 34.16 -13.47
C LYS A 238 -7.70 32.77 -12.83
N ALA A 239 -7.33 31.78 -13.66
CA ALA A 239 -7.15 30.39 -13.29
C ALA A 239 -6.14 30.23 -12.14
N SER A 240 -6.60 29.66 -11.03
CA SER A 240 -5.70 29.10 -10.02
C SER A 240 -5.05 27.84 -10.59
N LYS A 241 -3.73 27.89 -10.75
CA LYS A 241 -2.91 26.78 -11.24
C LYS A 241 -2.81 25.69 -10.17
N LYS A 242 -3.50 24.57 -10.38
CA LYS A 242 -3.06 23.17 -10.14
C LYS A 242 -4.26 22.21 -10.12
N ALA A 243 -4.99 22.13 -11.23
CA ALA A 243 -5.67 20.89 -11.58
C ALA A 243 -4.80 20.22 -12.65
N ALA A 244 -4.38 18.98 -12.43
CA ALA A 244 -3.65 18.22 -13.43
C ALA A 244 -4.62 17.86 -14.56
N THR A 245 -4.52 18.57 -15.67
CA THR A 245 -5.23 18.23 -16.90
C THR A 245 -4.54 17.03 -17.53
N PHE A 246 -5.12 15.85 -17.39
CA PHE A 246 -4.73 14.67 -18.16
C PHE A 246 -5.45 14.71 -19.49
N VAL A 247 -4.73 14.56 -20.60
CA VAL A 247 -5.32 14.34 -21.93
C VAL A 247 -5.26 12.83 -22.17
N PRO A 248 -6.37 12.09 -22.01
CA PRO A 248 -6.37 10.67 -22.32
C PRO A 248 -6.16 10.47 -23.82
N VAL A 249 -5.23 9.59 -24.19
CA VAL A 249 -5.03 9.10 -25.56
C VAL A 249 -5.57 7.67 -25.59
N GLY A 250 -6.73 7.46 -26.19
CA GLY A 250 -7.36 6.13 -26.33
C GLY A 250 -8.88 6.16 -26.18
N ASP A 251 -9.61 5.44 -27.06
CA ASP A 251 -11.08 5.51 -27.17
C ASP A 251 -11.85 4.49 -26.33
N SER A 252 -11.22 3.46 -25.79
CA SER A 252 -11.97 2.30 -25.27
C SER A 252 -12.13 2.30 -23.74
N THR A 253 -13.14 3.04 -23.26
CA THR A 253 -13.65 2.84 -21.90
C THR A 253 -15.16 2.81 -21.95
N SER A 254 -15.76 1.66 -21.67
CA SER A 254 -17.20 1.56 -21.50
C SER A 254 -17.53 1.48 -20.01
N VAL A 255 -18.46 2.34 -19.60
CA VAL A 255 -19.07 2.27 -18.28
C VAL A 255 -20.49 1.81 -18.48
N SER A 256 -20.83 0.68 -17.88
CA SER A 256 -22.19 0.15 -17.89
C SER A 256 -22.71 0.14 -16.47
N VAL A 257 -23.91 0.70 -16.30
CA VAL A 257 -24.66 0.55 -15.06
C VAL A 257 -25.62 -0.61 -15.29
N SER A 258 -25.45 -1.69 -14.54
CA SER A 258 -26.29 -2.89 -14.64
C SER A 258 -27.08 -3.06 -13.34
N GLY A 259 -28.41 -3.12 -13.44
CA GLY A 259 -29.32 -3.28 -12.32
C GLY A 259 -30.50 -2.32 -12.43
N ALA A 260 -31.65 -2.71 -11.86
CA ALA A 260 -32.85 -1.86 -11.83
C ALA A 260 -32.74 -0.68 -10.84
N GLY A 261 -31.53 -0.33 -10.39
CA GLY A 261 -31.22 0.65 -9.35
C GLY A 261 -29.76 1.13 -9.42
N THR A 262 -29.37 2.02 -8.51
CA THR A 262 -28.01 2.61 -8.40
C THR A 262 -27.00 1.70 -7.69
N ASP A 263 -27.39 0.46 -7.43
CA ASP A 263 -26.75 -0.35 -6.39
C ASP A 263 -25.48 -1.04 -6.89
N ASN A 264 -25.32 -1.21 -8.21
CA ASN A 264 -24.12 -1.82 -8.78
C ASN A 264 -23.59 -1.02 -9.98
N VAL A 265 -22.28 -0.80 -9.99
CA VAL A 265 -21.58 -0.11 -11.09
C VAL A 265 -20.50 -1.00 -11.67
N GLN A 266 -20.50 -1.14 -12.98
CA GLN A 266 -19.49 -1.90 -13.71
C GLN A 266 -18.64 -0.98 -14.57
N PHE A 267 -17.32 -1.10 -14.42
CA PHE A 267 -16.33 -0.45 -15.27
C PHE A 267 -15.59 -1.52 -16.06
N LYS A 268 -15.67 -1.47 -17.38
CA LYS A 268 -14.73 -2.18 -18.24
C LYS A 268 -13.62 -1.23 -18.64
N LEU A 269 -12.43 -1.44 -18.07
CA LEU A 269 -11.27 -0.60 -18.24
C LEU A 269 -10.20 -1.33 -19.04
N ASP A 270 -9.95 -0.88 -20.26
CA ASP A 270 -8.81 -1.38 -21.04
C ASP A 270 -7.50 -0.80 -20.49
N LEU A 271 -6.54 -1.69 -20.26
CA LEU A 271 -5.25 -1.36 -19.67
C LEU A 271 -4.33 -0.82 -20.77
N GLN A 272 -4.08 0.49 -20.72
CA GLN A 272 -3.26 1.25 -21.65
C GLN A 272 -2.39 2.27 -20.88
N ASP A 273 -1.24 2.64 -21.40
CA ASP A 273 -0.38 3.62 -20.73
C ASP A 273 -0.92 5.04 -20.93
N LEU A 274 -1.80 5.47 -20.02
CA LEU A 274 -2.45 6.79 -20.06
C LEU A 274 -1.58 7.92 -19.51
N GLY A 275 -0.40 7.60 -18.98
CA GLY A 275 0.61 8.56 -18.53
C GLY A 275 0.84 8.58 -17.01
N PHE A 276 1.83 9.36 -16.58
CA PHE A 276 2.26 9.37 -15.19
C PHE A 276 1.35 10.19 -14.29
N SER A 277 1.08 9.70 -13.08
CA SER A 277 0.46 10.49 -12.02
C SER A 277 1.19 11.82 -11.82
N SER A 278 0.51 12.81 -11.23
CA SER A 278 1.07 14.15 -10.94
C SER A 278 2.35 14.13 -10.08
N THR A 279 2.60 13.03 -9.37
CA THR A 279 3.81 12.83 -8.56
C THR A 279 4.95 12.14 -9.31
N GLY A 280 4.70 11.63 -10.51
CA GLY A 280 5.63 10.82 -11.30
C GLY A 280 5.89 9.41 -10.76
N LYS A 281 5.28 9.03 -9.61
CA LYS A 281 5.61 7.79 -8.88
C LYS A 281 4.80 6.57 -9.33
N THR A 282 3.72 6.79 -10.06
CA THR A 282 2.82 5.74 -10.55
C THR A 282 2.40 6.08 -11.98
N LEU A 283 2.22 5.04 -12.79
CA LEU A 283 1.74 5.12 -14.16
C LEU A 283 0.25 4.77 -14.16
N LEU A 284 -0.59 5.68 -14.66
CA LEU A 284 -2.01 5.46 -14.86
C LEU A 284 -2.18 4.50 -16.05
N ARG A 285 -2.65 3.28 -15.76
CA ARG A 285 -2.89 2.22 -16.74
C ARG A 285 -4.32 2.19 -17.26
N ALA A 286 -5.29 2.76 -16.55
CA ALA A 286 -6.64 2.92 -17.07
C ALA A 286 -7.42 3.94 -16.25
N SER A 287 -8.46 4.53 -16.84
CA SER A 287 -9.37 5.42 -16.14
C SER A 287 -10.75 5.39 -16.80
N SER A 288 -11.82 5.55 -16.02
CA SER A 288 -13.17 5.83 -16.52
C SER A 288 -13.32 7.21 -17.19
N LYS A 289 -12.21 7.88 -17.52
CA LYS A 289 -12.13 9.24 -18.11
C LYS A 289 -12.85 10.29 -17.27
N GLY A 290 -12.76 10.15 -15.94
CA GLY A 290 -13.39 11.03 -14.96
C GLY A 290 -14.65 10.44 -14.32
N PHE A 291 -15.39 11.33 -13.66
CA PHE A 291 -16.57 10.97 -12.88
C PHE A 291 -17.80 10.74 -13.78
N GLN A 292 -18.25 9.50 -13.83
CA GLN A 292 -19.47 9.04 -14.49
C GLN A 292 -20.66 9.13 -13.54
N GLN A 293 -21.81 9.62 -14.02
CA GLN A 293 -23.00 9.73 -13.19
C GLN A 293 -23.76 8.40 -13.15
N VAL A 294 -24.11 7.96 -11.94
CA VAL A 294 -24.91 6.75 -11.67
C VAL A 294 -26.00 7.15 -10.67
N GLY A 295 -27.20 7.42 -11.18
CA GLY A 295 -28.29 8.01 -10.40
C GLY A 295 -27.88 9.29 -9.67
N ASN A 296 -27.89 9.27 -8.33
CA ASN A 296 -27.51 10.40 -7.47
C ASN A 296 -26.02 10.38 -7.07
N LEU A 297 -25.22 9.46 -7.60
CA LEU A 297 -23.79 9.35 -7.36
C LEU A 297 -22.99 9.70 -8.63
N ARG A 298 -21.73 10.06 -8.42
CA ARG A 298 -20.69 10.17 -9.44
C ARG A 298 -19.55 9.25 -9.07
N VAL A 299 -19.19 8.34 -9.96
CA VAL A 299 -18.18 7.32 -9.70
C VAL A 299 -17.03 7.44 -10.70
N ASN A 300 -15.80 7.26 -10.25
CA ASN A 300 -14.60 7.30 -11.08
C ASN A 300 -13.69 6.12 -10.71
N ALA A 301 -13.35 5.29 -11.69
CA ALA A 301 -12.43 4.17 -11.51
C ALA A 301 -11.09 4.49 -12.18
N MET A 302 -9.99 4.21 -11.48
CA MET A 302 -8.63 4.42 -11.96
C MET A 302 -7.75 3.24 -11.63
N VAL A 303 -6.90 2.83 -12.57
CA VAL A 303 -5.95 1.72 -12.41
C VAL A 303 -4.55 2.30 -12.51
N TYR A 304 -3.75 2.06 -11.49
CA TYR A 304 -2.36 2.51 -11.42
C TYR A 304 -1.43 1.32 -11.43
N SER A 305 -0.22 1.54 -11.95
CA SER A 305 0.91 0.63 -11.76
C SER A 305 2.08 1.33 -11.10
N LYS A 306 2.79 0.62 -10.22
CA LYS A 306 4.03 1.11 -9.59
C LYS A 306 5.26 0.88 -10.46
N ASP A 307 5.25 -0.21 -11.23
CA ASP A 307 6.39 -0.57 -12.04
C ASP A 307 6.24 -0.12 -13.49
N ILE A 308 7.27 0.59 -13.94
CA ILE A 308 7.44 1.04 -15.33
C ILE A 308 8.03 -0.09 -16.20
N LYS A 309 8.61 -1.14 -15.57
CA LYS A 309 9.53 -2.09 -16.23
C LYS A 309 8.96 -3.46 -16.63
N PRO A 310 8.17 -4.19 -15.81
CA PRO A 310 7.57 -5.44 -16.24
C PRO A 310 6.48 -5.15 -17.28
N ALA A 311 6.42 -6.00 -18.30
CA ALA A 311 5.30 -5.97 -19.22
C ALA A 311 4.01 -6.31 -18.44
N LEU A 312 2.94 -5.55 -18.66
CA LEU A 312 1.63 -5.74 -18.05
C LEU A 312 1.17 -7.21 -18.09
N LYS A 313 1.47 -7.90 -19.20
CA LYS A 313 1.22 -9.34 -19.41
C LYS A 313 1.85 -10.23 -18.35
N GLU A 314 3.05 -9.91 -17.85
CA GLU A 314 3.73 -10.70 -16.82
C GLU A 314 3.03 -10.60 -15.47
N ILE A 315 2.61 -9.39 -15.08
CA ILE A 315 1.87 -9.15 -13.82
C ILE A 315 0.55 -9.91 -13.84
N ILE A 316 -0.17 -9.85 -14.96
CA ILE A 316 -1.47 -10.49 -15.11
C ILE A 316 -1.36 -12.01 -15.23
N SER A 317 -0.37 -12.53 -15.96
CA SER A 317 -0.15 -13.97 -16.06
C SER A 317 0.15 -14.59 -14.68
N LYS A 318 0.97 -13.92 -13.84
CA LYS A 318 1.19 -14.36 -12.45
C LYS A 318 -0.09 -14.35 -11.62
N PHE A 319 -0.93 -13.33 -11.79
CA PHE A 319 -2.22 -13.24 -11.09
C PHE A 319 -3.21 -14.33 -11.54
N LEU A 320 -3.34 -14.58 -12.84
CA LEU A 320 -4.23 -15.62 -13.36
C LEU A 320 -3.78 -17.01 -12.92
N ALA A 321 -2.47 -17.29 -12.91
CA ALA A 321 -1.92 -18.55 -12.41
C ALA A 321 -2.29 -18.82 -10.94
N THR A 322 -2.44 -17.78 -10.10
CA THR A 322 -2.87 -17.96 -8.71
C THR A 322 -4.37 -18.22 -8.52
N LYS A 323 -5.20 -17.98 -9.55
CA LYS A 323 -6.65 -18.26 -9.50
C LYS A 323 -7.00 -19.70 -9.91
N GLU A 324 -6.16 -20.35 -10.71
CA GLU A 324 -6.42 -21.69 -11.25
C GLU A 324 -6.05 -22.84 -10.31
N ASP A 325 -5.48 -22.56 -9.14
CA ASP A 325 -5.13 -23.60 -8.16
C ASP A 325 -5.93 -23.44 -6.84
N PRO A 326 -7.24 -23.74 -6.81
CA PRO A 326 -7.96 -23.75 -5.54
C PRO A 326 -7.58 -24.94 -4.67
N LEU A 327 -7.12 -26.08 -5.22
CA LEU A 327 -6.90 -27.34 -4.51
C LEU A 327 -6.08 -28.33 -5.35
N THR A 328 -4.76 -28.41 -5.11
CA THR A 328 -4.03 -29.68 -5.20
C THR A 328 -3.26 -29.91 -3.90
N VAL A 329 -4.01 -30.25 -2.84
CA VAL A 329 -3.52 -30.92 -1.62
C VAL A 329 -4.35 -32.17 -1.43
#